data_AF-A0AAV2TFC3-F1
#
_entry.id   AF-A0AAV2TFC3-F1
#
_cell.length_a   1.000
_cell.length_b   1.000
_cell.length_c   1.000
_cell.angle_alpha   90.00
_cell.angle_beta   90.00
_cell.angle_gamma   90.00
#
_symmetry.space_group_name_H-M   'P 1'
#
loop_
_entity.id
_entity.type
_entity.pdbx_description
1 polymer ?
#
loop_
_entity_poly.entity_id
_entity_poly.type
_entity_poly.pdbx_seq_one_letter_code
_entity_poly.pdbx_strand_id
1 'polypeptide(L)'
;MSGDEGVPREGECAEVVNPQNVGGDSVELDTTGGTMDTTGDDMKYGPTEEYLKLPETVKRRVRALKKLLYENVKIDAEFYKEMFELEKRYDVQHQIIFEKRKALVNGEREPADDECDWPSDLDEDSDEEEKLCDAVKSKAVISNGSDIKGIPNFWLTALKNTSMFDDMIKEHDEDILKHLTDIKCILHSDEPGFTLEFYFSPNEYFTNRVLTKRYYFNYEISPTTENLEYDGPDIARCRGCAINWNPGKNVTVKIIKKVQKRKSSGAKRTITKKVQEDSFFNFFNMPSEALSDDLDEDIQMLLETDFRLGQFLRDTVIPRAVLYFTGEAVDSLLNDEDEDDEDDDEDDDDDDEDEEDQDEDDKHHRNRKTHHHRPGNQSKSENPADQPPECKQQ
;
A
#
# COMPACT_ATOMS: atom_id res chain seq x y z
N MET A 1 19.65 64.67 -7.01
CA MET A 1 18.47 64.60 -7.89
C MET A 1 18.30 63.12 -8.26
N SER A 2 17.78 62.22 -7.40
CA SER A 2 16.82 62.35 -6.27
C SER A 2 15.36 62.54 -6.73
N GLY A 3 14.45 61.73 -6.16
CA GLY A 3 13.11 61.42 -6.66
C GLY A 3 13.12 60.01 -7.27
N ASP A 4 12.68 58.93 -6.61
CA ASP A 4 12.00 58.78 -5.31
C ASP A 4 10.52 59.20 -5.27
N GLU A 5 9.68 58.34 -5.86
CA GLU A 5 8.28 58.02 -5.52
C GLU A 5 8.05 56.57 -6.04
N GLY A 6 7.28 55.66 -5.44
CA GLY A 6 6.64 55.61 -4.12
C GLY A 6 5.88 54.27 -3.99
N VAL A 7 6.10 53.49 -2.93
CA VAL A 7 5.53 52.13 -2.76
C VAL A 7 4.21 52.19 -1.97
N PRO A 8 3.08 51.64 -2.47
CA PRO A 8 1.87 51.44 -1.68
C PRO A 8 2.02 50.27 -0.70
N ARG A 9 1.57 50.45 0.53
CA ARG A 9 1.64 49.44 1.60
C ARG A 9 0.35 48.62 1.72
N GLU A 10 0.52 47.41 2.27
CA GLU A 10 -0.32 46.76 3.29
C GLU A 10 -1.80 47.17 3.33
N GLY A 11 -2.68 46.28 2.85
CA GLY A 11 -4.13 46.34 3.12
C GLY A 11 -4.46 45.70 4.46
N GLU A 12 -5.42 46.29 5.18
CA GLU A 12 -5.73 45.96 6.58
C GLU A 12 -6.36 44.57 6.76
N CYS A 13 -5.88 43.81 7.75
CA CYS A 13 -6.61 42.66 8.30
C CYS A 13 -7.80 43.19 9.13
N ALA A 14 -9.02 42.77 8.78
CA ALA A 14 -10.22 43.19 9.50
C ALA A 14 -10.37 42.41 10.83
N GLU A 15 -10.34 43.12 11.96
CA GLU A 15 -10.71 42.54 13.27
C GLU A 15 -12.18 42.12 13.28
N VAL A 16 -12.44 40.83 13.54
CA VAL A 16 -13.80 40.31 13.75
C VAL A 16 -14.21 40.57 15.19
N VAL A 17 -14.85 41.72 15.43
CA VAL A 17 -15.34 42.12 16.75
C VAL A 17 -16.43 41.17 17.25
N ASN A 18 -16.19 40.54 18.41
CA ASN A 18 -17.09 39.59 19.04
C ASN A 18 -18.06 40.29 20.03
N PRO A 19 -19.40 40.27 19.82
CA PRO A 19 -20.36 40.93 20.69
C PRO A 19 -21.07 39.95 21.64
N GLN A 20 -20.58 39.80 22.87
CA GLN A 20 -21.35 39.14 23.92
C GLN A 20 -22.35 40.09 24.59
N ASN A 21 -23.57 39.59 24.77
CA ASN A 21 -24.50 39.87 25.86
C ASN A 21 -24.97 41.34 26.08
N VAL A 22 -26.15 41.66 25.55
CA VAL A 22 -27.08 42.63 26.16
C VAL A 22 -28.38 41.88 26.42
N GLY A 23 -28.82 41.80 27.67
CA GLY A 23 -29.85 40.86 28.11
C GLY A 23 -31.26 41.46 28.22
N GLY A 24 -32.24 40.54 28.31
CA GLY A 24 -33.49 40.72 29.03
C GLY A 24 -34.55 41.62 28.40
N ASP A 25 -35.60 40.99 27.84
CA ASP A 25 -36.96 41.36 28.23
C ASP A 25 -37.82 40.09 28.35
N SER A 26 -38.80 40.10 29.25
CA SER A 26 -39.59 38.92 29.62
C SER A 26 -41.04 39.04 29.16
N VAL A 27 -41.52 38.03 28.43
CA VAL A 27 -42.95 37.85 28.15
C VAL A 27 -43.38 36.44 28.56
N GLU A 28 -44.14 36.37 29.65
CA GLU A 28 -44.79 35.15 30.14
C GLU A 28 -46.10 34.85 29.38
N LEU A 29 -46.68 33.70 29.72
CA LEU A 29 -48.00 33.17 29.29
C LEU A 29 -48.02 32.54 27.88
N ASP A 30 -48.70 31.42 27.65
CA ASP A 30 -49.68 30.72 28.51
C ASP A 30 -49.46 29.19 28.52
N THR A 31 -49.62 28.56 29.69
CA THR A 31 -49.50 27.10 29.87
C THR A 31 -50.86 26.42 29.88
N THR A 32 -51.34 26.01 28.71
CA THR A 32 -52.47 25.08 28.58
C THR A 32 -51.98 23.71 28.12
N GLY A 33 -52.14 22.69 28.96
CA GLY A 33 -51.54 21.37 28.73
C GLY A 33 -52.15 20.56 27.58
N GLY A 34 -51.30 20.07 26.68
CA GLY A 34 -51.56 18.89 25.87
C GLY A 34 -50.85 17.68 26.49
N THR A 35 -51.55 16.56 26.65
CA THR A 35 -50.99 15.35 27.27
C THR A 35 -49.85 14.74 26.44
N MET A 36 -48.78 14.33 27.12
CA MET A 36 -47.82 13.38 26.57
C MET A 36 -48.54 12.08 26.19
N ASP A 37 -48.45 11.68 24.93
CA ASP A 37 -48.51 10.29 24.51
C ASP A 37 -47.15 9.91 23.92
N THR A 38 -46.20 9.66 24.82
CA THR A 38 -44.83 9.24 24.49
C THR A 38 -44.81 7.74 24.23
N THR A 39 -45.50 7.32 23.17
CA THR A 39 -45.45 5.95 22.59
C THR A 39 -44.91 5.97 21.16
N GLY A 40 -43.94 6.87 20.91
CA GLY A 40 -43.12 6.88 19.69
C GLY A 40 -41.87 6.03 19.88
N ASP A 41 -41.72 5.01 19.05
CA ASP A 41 -40.54 4.14 19.00
C ASP A 41 -39.31 4.94 18.52
N ASP A 42 -38.35 5.17 19.42
CA ASP A 42 -37.20 6.06 19.20
C ASP A 42 -36.08 5.36 18.39
N MET A 43 -36.48 4.78 17.25
CA MET A 43 -35.56 4.24 16.27
C MET A 43 -34.61 5.35 15.82
N LYS A 44 -33.32 5.20 16.13
CA LYS A 44 -32.27 6.11 15.65
C LYS A 44 -32.00 5.85 14.16
N TYR A 45 -32.84 6.46 13.32
CA TYR A 45 -32.80 6.36 11.87
C TYR A 45 -31.43 6.75 11.29
N GLY A 46 -31.06 6.16 10.15
CA GLY A 46 -29.82 6.51 9.46
C GLY A 46 -29.84 7.96 8.94
N PRO A 47 -28.69 8.65 8.82
CA PRO A 47 -28.64 10.04 8.32
C PRO A 47 -29.35 10.25 6.97
N THR A 48 -29.28 9.24 6.10
CA THR A 48 -29.99 9.20 4.81
C THR A 48 -31.51 9.20 4.97
N GLU A 49 -32.04 8.50 5.98
CA GLU A 49 -33.49 8.42 6.26
C GLU A 49 -34.03 9.71 6.88
N GLU A 50 -33.25 10.38 7.73
CA GLU A 50 -33.57 11.72 8.23
C GLU A 50 -33.67 12.72 7.07
N TYR A 51 -32.66 12.72 6.17
CA TYR A 51 -32.71 13.51 4.94
C TYR A 51 -33.95 13.21 4.07
N LEU A 52 -34.36 11.94 3.98
CA LEU A 52 -35.57 11.53 3.27
C LEU A 52 -36.87 11.99 3.95
N LYS A 53 -36.87 12.31 5.25
CA LYS A 53 -38.04 12.90 5.96
C LYS A 53 -38.15 14.41 5.80
N LEU A 54 -37.09 15.11 5.39
CA LEU A 54 -37.10 16.58 5.25
C LEU A 54 -38.15 17.09 4.24
N PRO A 55 -38.75 18.27 4.46
CA PRO A 55 -39.65 18.90 3.49
C PRO A 55 -38.99 19.14 2.14
N GLU A 56 -39.75 19.06 1.05
CA GLU A 56 -39.21 19.22 -0.32
C GLU A 56 -38.61 20.61 -0.58
N THR A 57 -39.06 21.63 0.17
CA THR A 57 -38.44 22.97 0.19
C THR A 57 -37.02 22.97 0.78
N VAL A 58 -36.76 22.09 1.76
CA VAL A 58 -35.43 21.90 2.36
C VAL A 58 -34.57 21.02 1.45
N LYS A 59 -35.10 19.90 0.93
CA LYS A 59 -34.41 19.07 -0.06
C LYS A 59 -33.98 19.87 -1.30
N ARG A 60 -34.82 20.79 -1.79
CA ARG A 60 -34.46 21.72 -2.87
C ARG A 60 -33.26 22.63 -2.52
N ARG A 61 -33.13 23.06 -1.26
CA ARG A 61 -31.95 23.81 -0.79
C ARG A 61 -30.71 22.90 -0.74
N VAL A 62 -30.82 21.68 -0.19
CA VAL A 62 -29.70 20.72 -0.14
C VAL A 62 -29.22 20.32 -1.55
N ARG A 63 -30.11 20.12 -2.52
CA ARG A 63 -29.72 19.91 -3.93
C ARG A 63 -29.00 21.13 -4.54
N ALA A 64 -29.30 22.35 -4.10
CA ALA A 64 -28.56 23.54 -4.50
C ALA A 64 -27.17 23.61 -3.82
N LEU A 65 -27.06 23.21 -2.54
CA LEU A 65 -25.77 23.08 -1.84
C LEU A 65 -24.87 22.02 -2.50
N LYS A 66 -25.41 20.84 -2.86
CA LYS A 66 -24.66 19.83 -3.62
C LYS A 66 -24.19 20.36 -4.98
N LYS A 67 -24.97 21.23 -5.64
CA LYS A 67 -24.49 21.90 -6.85
C LYS A 67 -23.32 22.85 -6.54
N LEU A 68 -23.39 23.67 -5.50
CA LEU A 68 -22.28 24.56 -5.12
C LEU A 68 -21.01 23.77 -4.79
N LEU A 69 -21.12 22.64 -4.09
CA LEU A 69 -19.99 21.73 -3.83
C LEU A 69 -19.37 21.21 -5.14
N TYR A 70 -20.18 20.84 -6.13
CA TYR A 70 -19.67 20.47 -7.47
C TYR A 70 -19.05 21.65 -8.25
N GLU A 71 -19.39 22.90 -7.96
CA GLU A 71 -18.66 24.05 -8.51
C GLU A 71 -17.31 24.26 -7.79
N ASN A 72 -17.17 23.90 -6.51
CA ASN A 72 -15.85 23.86 -5.83
C ASN A 72 -14.95 22.77 -6.44
N VAL A 73 -15.45 21.53 -6.55
CA VAL A 73 -14.70 20.37 -7.10
C VAL A 73 -14.10 20.66 -8.50
N LYS A 74 -14.70 21.55 -9.30
CA LYS A 74 -14.10 22.03 -10.56
C LYS A 74 -12.85 22.86 -10.37
N ILE A 75 -12.86 23.77 -9.40
CA ILE A 75 -11.72 24.59 -9.01
C ILE A 75 -10.61 23.69 -8.45
N ASP A 76 -10.98 22.72 -7.62
CA ASP A 76 -10.04 21.75 -7.04
C ASP A 76 -9.41 20.87 -8.15
N ALA A 77 -10.21 20.41 -9.11
CA ALA A 77 -9.73 19.67 -10.29
C ALA A 77 -8.92 20.54 -11.28
N GLU A 78 -8.99 21.87 -11.22
CA GLU A 78 -8.08 22.77 -11.95
C GLU A 78 -6.78 22.98 -11.14
N PHE A 79 -6.89 23.20 -9.83
CA PHE A 79 -5.76 23.28 -8.88
C PHE A 79 -4.86 22.05 -8.94
N TYR A 80 -5.40 20.83 -8.90
CA TYR A 80 -4.60 19.60 -8.97
C TYR A 80 -3.90 19.41 -10.33
N LYS A 81 -4.37 20.06 -11.41
CA LYS A 81 -3.66 20.10 -12.71
C LYS A 81 -2.49 21.08 -12.64
N GLU A 82 -2.69 22.28 -12.11
CA GLU A 82 -1.60 23.26 -11.90
C GLU A 82 -0.55 22.76 -10.89
N MET A 83 -0.96 22.01 -9.87
CA MET A 83 -0.08 21.33 -8.91
C MET A 83 0.82 20.30 -9.61
N PHE A 84 0.28 19.53 -10.56
CA PHE A 84 1.09 18.59 -11.36
C PHE A 84 2.08 19.31 -12.31
N GLU A 85 1.71 20.49 -12.85
CA GLU A 85 2.66 21.37 -13.57
C GLU A 85 3.68 22.07 -12.65
N LEU A 86 3.40 22.19 -11.34
CA LEU A 86 4.35 22.62 -10.32
C LEU A 86 5.32 21.48 -9.96
N GLU A 87 4.80 20.27 -9.69
CA GLU A 87 5.57 19.07 -9.40
C GLU A 87 6.62 18.81 -10.49
N LYS A 88 6.22 18.82 -11.76
CA LYS A 88 7.13 18.64 -12.91
C LYS A 88 8.26 19.68 -12.99
N ARG A 89 8.10 20.88 -12.41
CA ARG A 89 9.17 21.89 -12.33
C ARG A 89 10.16 21.65 -11.19
N TYR A 90 9.74 20.96 -10.13
CA TYR A 90 10.61 20.55 -9.02
C TYR A 90 11.23 19.16 -9.24
N ASP A 91 10.57 18.25 -9.96
CA ASP A 91 11.14 16.97 -10.39
C ASP A 91 12.47 17.17 -11.12
N VAL A 92 12.59 18.15 -12.03
CA VAL A 92 13.86 18.50 -12.69
C VAL A 92 15.02 18.74 -11.70
N GLN A 93 14.73 19.27 -10.50
CA GLN A 93 15.73 19.47 -9.44
C GLN A 93 15.98 18.17 -8.65
N HIS A 94 14.95 17.39 -8.35
CA HIS A 94 15.08 16.08 -7.72
C HIS A 94 15.87 15.09 -8.59
N GLN A 95 15.64 15.04 -9.91
CA GLN A 95 16.36 14.17 -10.84
C GLN A 95 17.87 14.48 -10.89
N ILE A 96 18.29 15.74 -10.68
CA ILE A 96 19.71 16.11 -10.55
C ILE A 96 20.31 15.49 -9.28
N ILE A 97 19.57 15.43 -8.17
CA ILE A 97 19.99 14.80 -6.92
C ILE A 97 19.98 13.27 -7.07
N PHE A 98 18.96 12.70 -7.69
CA PHE A 98 18.85 11.26 -7.92
C PHE A 98 19.95 10.73 -8.86
N GLU A 99 20.37 11.50 -9.87
CA GLU A 99 21.51 11.10 -10.71
C GLU A 99 22.84 11.13 -9.93
N LYS A 100 23.03 12.08 -8.99
CA LYS A 100 24.17 12.03 -8.03
C LYS A 100 24.10 10.78 -7.16
N ARG A 101 22.94 10.48 -6.55
CA ARG A 101 22.73 9.27 -5.74
C ARG A 101 23.07 8.01 -6.54
N LYS A 102 22.54 7.89 -7.76
CA LYS A 102 22.83 6.78 -8.69
C LYS A 102 24.34 6.63 -8.93
N ALA A 103 25.06 7.74 -9.14
CA ALA A 103 26.51 7.71 -9.37
C ALA A 103 27.30 7.19 -8.15
N LEU A 104 26.88 7.54 -6.93
CA LEU A 104 27.44 6.99 -5.67
C LEU A 104 27.08 5.51 -5.51
N VAL A 105 25.79 5.16 -5.57
CA VAL A 105 25.25 3.79 -5.42
C VAL A 105 25.92 2.82 -6.41
N ASN A 106 26.17 3.23 -7.64
CA ASN A 106 26.79 2.38 -8.66
C ASN A 106 28.33 2.45 -8.66
N GLY A 107 28.97 3.24 -7.79
CA GLY A 107 30.43 3.43 -7.79
C GLY A 107 30.96 4.02 -9.11
N GLU A 108 30.22 4.96 -9.68
CA GLU A 108 30.66 5.79 -10.81
C GLU A 108 31.41 7.05 -10.32
N ARG A 109 31.21 7.41 -9.05
CA ARG A 109 31.87 8.49 -8.32
C ARG A 109 31.97 8.11 -6.84
N GLU A 110 33.10 8.40 -6.20
CA GLU A 110 33.24 8.38 -4.73
C GLU A 110 32.78 9.73 -4.13
N PRO A 111 32.27 9.76 -2.89
CA PRO A 111 31.98 11.02 -2.19
C PRO A 111 33.27 11.81 -1.91
N ALA A 112 33.13 13.12 -1.73
CA ALA A 112 34.18 13.96 -1.15
C ALA A 112 34.06 14.00 0.37
N ASP A 113 35.15 14.30 1.08
CA ASP A 113 35.19 14.33 2.55
C ASP A 113 34.10 15.25 3.14
N ASP A 114 33.80 16.39 2.47
CA ASP A 114 32.76 17.36 2.84
C ASP A 114 31.33 16.95 2.44
N GLU A 115 31.17 15.90 1.62
CA GLU A 115 29.86 15.27 1.34
C GLU A 115 29.56 14.12 2.30
N CYS A 116 30.55 13.67 3.08
CA CYS A 116 30.41 12.68 4.16
C CYS A 116 30.20 13.33 5.54
N ASP A 117 30.40 14.65 5.66
CA ASP A 117 30.24 15.45 6.88
C ASP A 117 28.74 15.73 7.15
N TRP A 118 27.98 14.65 7.37
CA TRP A 118 26.56 14.72 7.71
C TRP A 118 26.38 14.89 9.22
N PRO A 119 25.59 15.87 9.70
CA PRO A 119 25.25 15.98 11.12
C PRO A 119 24.47 14.74 11.56
N SER A 120 25.05 13.95 12.47
CA SER A 120 24.33 12.90 13.15
C SER A 120 23.31 13.52 14.11
N ASP A 121 22.07 13.06 14.10
CA ASP A 121 21.05 13.43 15.10
C ASP A 121 21.24 12.61 16.41
N LEU A 122 22.24 11.74 16.46
CA LEU A 122 22.73 11.12 17.69
C LEU A 122 23.59 12.12 18.47
N ASP A 123 23.29 12.35 19.76
CA ASP A 123 24.09 13.24 20.62
C ASP A 123 25.59 12.85 20.63
N GLU A 124 26.50 13.84 20.64
CA GLU A 124 27.96 13.62 20.68
C GLU A 124 28.43 12.81 21.92
N ASP A 125 27.59 12.69 22.96
CA ASP A 125 27.81 11.89 24.18
C ASP A 125 27.11 10.51 24.13
N SER A 126 26.50 10.11 23.01
CA SER A 126 25.75 8.86 22.90
C SER A 126 26.65 7.64 22.67
N ASP A 127 26.57 6.65 23.58
CA ASP A 127 27.17 5.32 23.39
C ASP A 127 26.80 4.68 22.02
N GLU A 128 25.66 5.05 21.42
CA GLU A 128 25.16 4.47 20.16
C GLU A 128 26.09 4.80 18.98
N GLU A 129 26.66 6.02 18.92
CA GLU A 129 27.67 6.40 17.92
C GLU A 129 28.93 5.53 18.06
N GLU A 130 29.44 5.37 19.29
CA GLU A 130 30.65 4.58 19.54
C GLU A 130 30.39 3.10 19.24
N LYS A 131 29.26 2.54 19.68
CA LYS A 131 28.82 1.17 19.35
C LYS A 131 28.65 0.97 17.84
N LEU A 132 28.01 1.89 17.12
CA LEU A 132 27.78 1.77 15.68
C LEU A 132 29.10 1.86 14.91
N CYS A 133 29.94 2.84 15.22
CA CYS A 133 31.22 2.97 14.53
C CYS A 133 32.18 1.82 14.88
N ASP A 134 32.18 1.27 16.10
CA ASP A 134 32.95 0.05 16.43
C ASP A 134 32.32 -1.24 15.87
N ALA A 135 31.00 -1.32 15.70
CA ALA A 135 30.34 -2.40 14.96
C ALA A 135 30.73 -2.38 13.47
N VAL A 136 30.84 -1.18 12.88
CA VAL A 136 31.35 -0.98 11.50
C VAL A 136 32.84 -1.35 11.44
N LYS A 137 33.70 -0.80 12.31
CA LYS A 137 35.15 -1.11 12.36
C LYS A 137 35.42 -2.61 12.58
N SER A 138 34.65 -3.28 13.44
CA SER A 138 34.83 -4.71 13.74
C SER A 138 34.30 -5.63 12.64
N LYS A 139 33.19 -5.30 11.97
CA LYS A 139 32.74 -6.00 10.75
C LYS A 139 33.69 -5.77 9.57
N ALA A 140 34.28 -4.58 9.46
CA ALA A 140 35.27 -4.23 8.42
C ALA A 140 36.62 -4.97 8.53
N VAL A 141 36.83 -5.81 9.55
CA VAL A 141 38.01 -6.70 9.63
C VAL A 141 37.98 -7.79 8.54
N ILE A 142 36.84 -8.02 7.88
CA ILE A 142 36.74 -8.91 6.71
C ILE A 142 36.82 -8.09 5.40
N SER A 143 37.96 -8.23 4.73
CA SER A 143 38.35 -7.58 3.46
C SER A 143 38.81 -6.13 3.57
N ASN A 144 40.06 -5.89 3.17
CA ASN A 144 40.54 -4.54 2.84
C ASN A 144 39.65 -3.96 1.73
N GLY A 145 39.02 -2.81 1.95
CA GLY A 145 37.94 -2.26 1.12
C GLY A 145 38.34 -1.68 -0.25
N SER A 146 39.34 -2.24 -0.94
CA SER A 146 39.85 -1.70 -2.21
C SER A 146 39.28 -2.34 -3.48
N ASP A 147 38.19 -3.11 -3.38
CA ASP A 147 37.61 -3.87 -4.52
C ASP A 147 36.06 -3.99 -4.45
N ILE A 148 35.40 -3.25 -3.56
CA ILE A 148 33.93 -3.12 -3.51
C ILE A 148 33.56 -1.87 -4.30
N LYS A 149 32.71 -2.01 -5.34
CA LYS A 149 32.28 -0.89 -6.18
C LYS A 149 30.89 -0.41 -5.79
N GLY A 150 30.79 0.84 -5.33
CA GLY A 150 29.52 1.46 -4.95
C GLY A 150 28.89 0.81 -3.72
N ILE A 151 27.56 0.79 -3.67
CA ILE A 151 26.76 0.23 -2.57
C ILE A 151 26.06 -1.04 -3.08
N PRO A 152 26.60 -2.25 -2.81
CA PRO A 152 26.01 -3.49 -3.30
C PRO A 152 24.57 -3.68 -2.81
N ASN A 153 23.71 -4.21 -3.68
CA ASN A 153 22.32 -4.56 -3.37
C ASN A 153 21.41 -3.39 -2.93
N PHE A 154 21.83 -2.12 -3.04
CA PHE A 154 21.12 -0.95 -2.50
C PHE A 154 19.59 -1.00 -2.68
N TRP A 155 19.11 -1.18 -3.91
CA TRP A 155 17.68 -1.24 -4.21
C TRP A 155 16.99 -2.53 -3.78
N LEU A 156 17.70 -3.66 -3.68
CA LEU A 156 17.15 -4.88 -3.10
C LEU A 156 16.92 -4.68 -1.59
N THR A 157 17.91 -4.18 -0.87
CA THR A 157 17.77 -3.89 0.58
C THR A 157 16.65 -2.89 0.83
N ALA A 158 16.63 -1.76 0.11
CA ALA A 158 15.58 -0.76 0.28
C ALA A 158 14.16 -1.29 -0.02
N LEU A 159 14.00 -2.14 -1.05
CA LEU A 159 12.70 -2.77 -1.34
C LEU A 159 12.30 -3.83 -0.30
N LYS A 160 13.25 -4.61 0.25
CA LYS A 160 12.96 -5.58 1.34
C LYS A 160 12.68 -4.91 2.68
N ASN A 161 13.27 -3.75 2.92
CA ASN A 161 12.93 -2.89 4.06
C ASN A 161 11.67 -2.04 3.79
N THR A 162 10.94 -2.29 2.69
CA THR A 162 9.62 -1.70 2.44
C THR A 162 8.57 -2.81 2.52
N SER A 163 7.79 -2.86 3.62
CA SER A 163 6.87 -3.96 3.96
C SER A 163 6.04 -4.49 2.78
N MET A 164 5.34 -3.59 2.07
CA MET A 164 4.49 -3.94 0.92
C MET A 164 5.24 -4.57 -0.27
N PHE A 165 6.56 -4.37 -0.38
CA PHE A 165 7.40 -4.95 -1.43
C PHE A 165 8.13 -6.22 -0.98
N ASP A 166 8.50 -6.39 0.31
CA ASP A 166 9.06 -7.65 0.80
C ASP A 166 8.07 -8.81 0.65
N ASP A 167 6.79 -8.55 0.95
CA ASP A 167 5.68 -9.47 0.72
C ASP A 167 5.51 -9.86 -0.77
N MET A 168 6.04 -9.08 -1.72
CA MET A 168 6.06 -9.43 -3.14
C MET A 168 7.33 -10.19 -3.56
N ILE A 169 8.47 -9.89 -2.93
CA ILE A 169 9.79 -10.44 -3.28
C ILE A 169 9.91 -11.88 -2.78
N LYS A 170 10.18 -12.82 -3.70
CA LYS A 170 10.46 -14.22 -3.35
C LYS A 170 11.94 -14.53 -3.49
N GLU A 171 12.40 -15.59 -2.83
CA GLU A 171 13.81 -16.05 -2.81
C GLU A 171 14.45 -16.08 -4.22
N HIS A 172 13.67 -16.46 -5.23
CA HIS A 172 14.11 -16.55 -6.63
C HIS A 172 14.15 -15.22 -7.39
N ASP A 173 13.54 -14.15 -6.84
CA ASP A 173 13.59 -12.79 -7.39
C ASP A 173 14.85 -12.05 -6.91
N GLU A 174 15.35 -12.36 -5.72
CA GLU A 174 16.48 -11.64 -5.10
C GLU A 174 17.72 -11.60 -6.00
N ASP A 175 18.12 -12.73 -6.60
CA ASP A 175 19.28 -12.78 -7.50
C ASP A 175 19.11 -11.91 -8.75
N ILE A 176 17.86 -11.63 -9.14
CA ILE A 176 17.52 -10.75 -10.26
C ILE A 176 17.54 -9.29 -9.81
N LEU A 177 17.05 -9.01 -8.60
CA LEU A 177 17.05 -7.68 -7.98
C LEU A 177 18.45 -7.22 -7.55
N LYS A 178 19.41 -8.13 -7.31
CA LYS A 178 20.84 -7.80 -7.17
C LYS A 178 21.43 -7.12 -8.42
N HIS A 179 20.76 -7.23 -9.58
CA HIS A 179 21.12 -6.52 -10.80
C HIS A 179 20.46 -5.14 -10.97
N LEU A 180 19.57 -4.71 -10.06
CA LEU A 180 18.85 -3.43 -10.10
C LEU A 180 19.78 -2.27 -9.69
N THR A 181 20.02 -1.36 -10.62
CA THR A 181 21.00 -0.26 -10.52
C THR A 181 20.39 1.11 -10.22
N ASP A 182 19.14 1.33 -10.64
CA ASP A 182 18.38 2.54 -10.35
C ASP A 182 16.88 2.29 -10.44
N ILE A 183 16.09 3.07 -9.70
CA ILE A 183 14.63 3.19 -9.88
C ILE A 183 14.31 4.67 -10.06
N LYS A 184 13.71 5.02 -11.21
CA LYS A 184 13.28 6.39 -11.52
C LYS A 184 11.78 6.48 -11.62
N CYS A 185 11.24 7.65 -11.26
CA CYS A 185 9.92 8.08 -11.68
C CYS A 185 10.07 9.13 -12.79
N ILE A 186 9.27 9.03 -13.84
CA ILE A 186 9.18 9.99 -14.94
C ILE A 186 7.74 10.49 -15.04
N LEU A 187 7.54 11.81 -15.03
CA LEU A 187 6.23 12.45 -15.12
C LEU A 187 5.90 12.84 -16.58
N HIS A 188 4.65 12.68 -17.02
CA HIS A 188 4.25 12.90 -18.42
C HIS A 188 3.05 13.86 -18.54
N SER A 189 2.99 14.65 -19.61
CA SER A 189 1.93 15.66 -19.84
C SER A 189 0.84 15.21 -20.81
N ASP A 190 1.18 14.58 -21.94
CA ASP A 190 0.23 14.33 -23.05
C ASP A 190 -0.83 13.26 -22.71
N GLU A 191 -0.43 12.21 -22.00
CA GLU A 191 -1.31 11.37 -21.18
C GLU A 191 -0.85 11.57 -19.72
N PRO A 192 -1.59 12.29 -18.86
CA PRO A 192 -1.17 12.57 -17.49
C PRO A 192 -0.91 11.31 -16.63
N GLY A 193 -0.07 11.47 -15.61
CA GLY A 193 0.43 10.37 -14.76
C GLY A 193 1.92 10.07 -14.96
N PHE A 194 2.41 9.03 -14.30
CA PHE A 194 3.83 8.74 -14.14
C PHE A 194 4.26 7.36 -14.62
N THR A 195 5.56 7.20 -14.89
CA THR A 195 6.20 5.95 -15.30
C THR A 195 7.32 5.61 -14.35
N LEU A 196 7.23 4.46 -13.68
CA LEU A 196 8.31 3.87 -12.90
C LEU A 196 9.24 3.10 -13.85
N GLU A 197 10.53 3.40 -13.80
CA GLU A 197 11.57 2.80 -14.64
C GLU A 197 12.63 2.12 -13.76
N PHE A 198 12.74 0.79 -13.88
CA PHE A 198 13.65 -0.04 -13.11
C PHE A 198 14.84 -0.43 -14.00
N TYR A 199 16.03 0.11 -13.71
CA TYR A 199 17.22 -0.01 -14.54
C TYR A 199 18.09 -1.21 -14.14
N PHE A 200 18.29 -2.16 -15.04
CA PHE A 200 19.04 -3.39 -14.78
C PHE A 200 20.40 -3.45 -15.49
N SER A 201 21.42 -3.80 -14.71
CA SER A 201 22.74 -4.22 -15.19
C SER A 201 22.66 -5.48 -16.08
N PRO A 202 23.70 -5.80 -16.87
CA PRO A 202 23.69 -6.98 -17.73
C PRO A 202 23.57 -8.25 -16.87
N ASN A 203 22.47 -8.99 -17.04
CA ASN A 203 22.14 -10.15 -16.23
C ASN A 203 21.81 -11.37 -17.09
N GLU A 204 21.76 -12.56 -16.48
CA GLU A 204 21.43 -13.80 -17.19
C GLU A 204 19.93 -14.11 -17.26
N TYR A 205 19.05 -13.31 -16.64
CA TYR A 205 17.63 -13.61 -16.50
C TYR A 205 16.78 -13.08 -17.65
N PHE A 206 17.03 -11.86 -18.11
CA PHE A 206 16.33 -11.24 -19.24
C PHE A 206 17.22 -10.29 -20.05
N THR A 207 16.75 -9.89 -21.23
CA THR A 207 17.49 -8.97 -22.12
C THR A 207 17.11 -7.50 -21.98
N ASN A 208 16.07 -7.17 -21.22
CA ASN A 208 15.65 -5.79 -20.95
C ASN A 208 16.75 -5.03 -20.18
N ARG A 209 16.93 -3.74 -20.52
CA ARG A 209 17.75 -2.78 -19.75
C ARG A 209 16.95 -1.96 -18.76
N VAL A 210 15.68 -1.72 -19.09
CA VAL A 210 14.70 -1.05 -18.25
C VAL A 210 13.45 -1.91 -18.24
N LEU A 211 12.85 -2.12 -17.07
CA LEU A 211 11.47 -2.56 -16.94
C LEU A 211 10.62 -1.35 -16.56
N THR A 212 9.49 -1.16 -17.22
CA THR A 212 8.66 0.04 -17.08
C THR A 212 7.26 -0.32 -16.57
N LYS A 213 6.77 0.42 -15.57
CA LYS A 213 5.38 0.37 -15.11
C LYS A 213 4.78 1.78 -15.22
N ARG A 214 3.76 1.92 -16.06
CA ARG A 214 3.07 3.19 -16.35
C ARG A 214 1.76 3.25 -15.56
N TYR A 215 1.48 4.41 -14.97
CA TYR A 215 0.20 4.74 -14.35
C TYR A 215 -0.40 5.98 -15.03
N TYR A 216 -1.72 6.03 -15.07
CA TYR A 216 -2.47 7.07 -15.80
C TYR A 216 -3.44 7.77 -14.86
N PHE A 217 -3.27 9.09 -14.72
CA PHE A 217 -4.12 9.93 -13.90
C PHE A 217 -5.44 10.26 -14.61
N ASN A 218 -6.52 10.25 -13.83
CA ASN A 218 -7.84 10.74 -14.23
C ASN A 218 -8.13 12.08 -13.54
N TYR A 219 -8.67 13.03 -14.29
CA TYR A 219 -9.14 14.33 -13.78
C TYR A 219 -10.58 14.62 -14.24
N GLU A 220 -11.32 13.59 -14.69
CA GLU A 220 -12.74 13.71 -15.04
C GLU A 220 -13.59 13.79 -13.77
N ILE A 221 -14.49 14.78 -13.73
CA ILE A 221 -15.31 15.09 -12.56
C ILE A 221 -16.81 15.06 -12.87
N SER A 222 -17.51 14.16 -12.17
CA SER A 222 -18.92 13.82 -12.34
C SER A 222 -19.81 14.56 -11.33
N PRO A 223 -21.06 14.92 -11.68
CA PRO A 223 -22.04 15.39 -10.71
C PRO A 223 -22.69 14.26 -9.86
N THR A 224 -22.14 13.04 -9.89
CA THR A 224 -22.52 11.93 -8.98
C THR A 224 -21.94 12.13 -7.58
N THR A 225 -22.35 11.31 -6.62
CA THR A 225 -22.00 11.51 -5.21
C THR A 225 -20.57 11.13 -4.86
N GLU A 226 -19.98 10.09 -5.48
CA GLU A 226 -18.60 9.68 -5.20
C GLU A 226 -17.62 10.81 -5.50
N ASN A 227 -17.89 11.55 -6.59
CA ASN A 227 -17.01 12.60 -7.07
C ASN A 227 -17.19 13.95 -6.34
N LEU A 228 -18.04 14.01 -5.30
CA LEU A 228 -18.08 15.15 -4.37
C LEU A 228 -17.03 15.04 -3.24
N GLU A 229 -16.32 13.91 -3.19
CA GLU A 229 -15.24 13.58 -2.24
C GLU A 229 -13.86 13.62 -2.94
N TYR A 230 -13.74 14.43 -4.00
CA TYR A 230 -12.55 14.56 -4.85
C TYR A 230 -11.37 15.22 -4.12
N ASP A 231 -10.35 14.43 -3.78
CA ASP A 231 -9.10 14.89 -3.15
C ASP A 231 -7.87 14.80 -4.09
N GLY A 232 -8.11 14.74 -5.40
CA GLY A 232 -7.04 14.72 -6.40
C GLY A 232 -7.26 13.71 -7.53
N PRO A 233 -6.27 13.54 -8.42
CA PRO A 233 -6.41 12.69 -9.59
C PRO A 233 -6.21 11.21 -9.28
N ASP A 234 -7.27 10.41 -9.41
CA ASP A 234 -7.21 8.96 -9.30
C ASP A 234 -6.26 8.34 -10.33
N ILE A 235 -5.60 7.24 -9.98
CA ILE A 235 -5.02 6.32 -10.95
C ILE A 235 -6.16 5.49 -11.54
N ALA A 236 -6.53 5.73 -12.80
CA ALA A 236 -7.65 5.00 -13.43
C ALA A 236 -7.24 3.68 -14.09
N ARG A 237 -5.97 3.54 -14.51
CA ARG A 237 -5.41 2.33 -15.13
C ARG A 237 -3.89 2.29 -14.97
N CYS A 238 -3.33 1.08 -15.01
CA CYS A 238 -1.89 0.87 -15.15
C CYS A 238 -1.53 0.21 -16.49
N ARG A 239 -0.24 0.13 -16.80
CA ARG A 239 0.32 -0.66 -17.91
C ARG A 239 1.75 -1.08 -17.59
N GLY A 240 1.98 -2.39 -17.48
CA GLY A 240 3.32 -2.97 -17.33
C GLY A 240 4.09 -3.11 -18.65
N CYS A 241 5.14 -3.94 -18.65
CA CYS A 241 5.98 -4.18 -19.82
C CYS A 241 6.35 -5.67 -20.01
N ALA A 242 6.59 -6.06 -21.26
CA ALA A 242 7.01 -7.42 -21.56
C ALA A 242 8.48 -7.66 -21.14
N ILE A 243 8.68 -8.55 -20.17
CA ILE A 243 9.99 -9.02 -19.76
C ILE A 243 10.47 -10.08 -20.75
N ASN A 244 11.57 -9.79 -21.45
CA ASN A 244 12.17 -10.67 -22.46
C ASN A 244 13.10 -11.70 -21.78
N TRP A 245 12.47 -12.61 -21.03
CA TRP A 245 13.11 -13.69 -20.27
C TRP A 245 13.99 -14.60 -21.14
N ASN A 246 15.18 -14.90 -20.64
CA ASN A 246 16.09 -15.86 -21.24
C ASN A 246 15.59 -17.31 -21.05
N PRO A 247 16.03 -18.27 -21.90
CA PRO A 247 15.51 -19.64 -21.90
C PRO A 247 15.64 -20.35 -20.54
N GLY A 248 14.51 -20.57 -19.88
CA GLY A 248 14.45 -21.26 -18.58
C GLY A 248 14.69 -20.37 -17.36
N LYS A 249 14.80 -19.05 -17.53
CA LYS A 249 15.02 -18.07 -16.45
C LYS A 249 13.78 -17.26 -16.03
N ASN A 250 12.63 -17.50 -16.65
CA ASN A 250 11.37 -16.89 -16.24
C ASN A 250 10.92 -17.49 -14.90
N VAL A 251 10.95 -16.67 -13.84
CA VAL A 251 10.54 -17.03 -12.48
C VAL A 251 9.02 -17.01 -12.27
N THR A 252 8.30 -16.09 -12.91
CA THR A 252 6.82 -15.93 -12.83
C THR A 252 6.01 -17.14 -13.30
N VAL A 253 6.65 -18.23 -13.77
CA VAL A 253 5.97 -19.40 -14.36
C VAL A 253 6.60 -20.75 -13.95
N LYS A 254 5.91 -21.50 -13.11
CA LYS A 254 6.25 -22.88 -12.74
C LYS A 254 5.92 -23.88 -13.86
N ILE A 255 6.86 -24.78 -14.13
CA ILE A 255 6.77 -25.77 -15.22
C ILE A 255 6.42 -27.16 -14.64
N ILE A 256 5.12 -27.47 -14.54
CA ILE A 256 4.61 -28.73 -13.97
C ILE A 256 4.54 -29.82 -15.05
N LYS A 257 5.34 -30.88 -14.91
CA LYS A 257 5.40 -32.03 -15.83
C LYS A 257 4.43 -33.15 -15.40
N LYS A 258 3.19 -33.15 -15.89
CA LYS A 258 2.17 -34.15 -15.57
C LYS A 258 2.18 -35.32 -16.56
N VAL A 259 2.56 -36.52 -16.11
CA VAL A 259 2.58 -37.73 -16.95
C VAL A 259 1.16 -38.32 -17.06
N GLN A 260 0.60 -38.33 -18.27
CA GLN A 260 -0.66 -39.02 -18.58
C GLN A 260 -0.41 -40.37 -19.23
N LYS A 261 -1.11 -41.42 -18.78
CA LYS A 261 -1.13 -42.75 -19.41
C LYS A 261 -2.32 -42.87 -20.35
N ARG A 262 -2.10 -43.14 -21.65
CA ARG A 262 -3.19 -43.26 -22.63
C ARG A 262 -3.94 -44.58 -22.42
N LYS A 263 -5.22 -44.51 -22.01
CA LYS A 263 -6.04 -45.68 -21.60
C LYS A 263 -6.02 -46.84 -22.60
N SER A 264 -5.97 -46.56 -23.91
CA SER A 264 -6.05 -47.56 -24.98
C SER A 264 -4.73 -48.23 -25.39
N SER A 265 -3.56 -47.65 -25.07
CA SER A 265 -2.27 -48.20 -25.55
C SER A 265 -1.18 -48.31 -24.47
N GLY A 266 -1.49 -47.94 -23.23
CA GLY A 266 -0.56 -48.00 -22.09
C GLY A 266 0.61 -47.01 -22.12
N ALA A 267 0.86 -46.35 -23.25
CA ALA A 267 1.93 -45.37 -23.43
C ALA A 267 1.78 -44.17 -22.49
N LYS A 268 2.91 -43.72 -21.95
CA LYS A 268 3.01 -42.52 -21.10
C LYS A 268 3.37 -41.31 -21.99
N ARG A 269 2.59 -40.23 -21.93
CA ARG A 269 2.95 -38.91 -22.48
C ARG A 269 3.18 -37.93 -21.33
N THR A 270 4.31 -37.24 -21.32
CA THR A 270 4.56 -36.14 -20.38
C THR A 270 3.93 -34.88 -20.97
N ILE A 271 3.01 -34.26 -20.24
CA ILE A 271 2.45 -32.95 -20.59
C ILE A 271 3.09 -31.91 -19.68
N THR A 272 3.61 -30.85 -20.29
CA THR A 272 4.11 -29.68 -19.58
C THR A 272 2.96 -28.68 -19.41
N LYS A 273 2.45 -28.48 -18.20
CA LYS A 273 1.56 -27.36 -17.87
C LYS A 273 2.41 -26.21 -17.32
N LYS A 274 2.25 -25.01 -17.87
CA LYS A 274 2.67 -23.76 -17.22
C LYS A 274 1.62 -23.36 -16.18
N VAL A 275 2.05 -22.93 -15.00
CA VAL A 275 1.22 -22.31 -13.97
C VAL A 275 1.95 -21.04 -13.56
N GLN A 276 1.23 -19.97 -13.28
CA GLN A 276 1.82 -18.75 -12.71
C GLN A 276 2.42 -19.09 -11.33
N GLU A 277 3.52 -18.45 -11.00
CA GLU A 277 4.16 -18.52 -9.68
C GLU A 277 4.23 -17.09 -9.12
N ASP A 278 4.10 -16.97 -7.80
CA ASP A 278 4.24 -15.71 -7.09
C ASP A 278 5.69 -15.23 -7.19
N SER A 279 5.87 -13.97 -7.58
CA SER A 279 7.14 -13.33 -7.92
C SER A 279 6.90 -11.83 -8.04
N PHE A 280 7.84 -11.02 -7.55
CA PHE A 280 7.84 -9.55 -7.71
C PHE A 280 7.63 -9.12 -9.16
N PHE A 281 8.18 -9.87 -10.13
CA PHE A 281 8.10 -9.54 -11.54
C PHE A 281 6.69 -9.65 -12.15
N ASN A 282 5.71 -10.20 -11.43
CA ASN A 282 4.30 -10.10 -11.81
C ASN A 282 3.79 -8.65 -11.81
N PHE A 283 4.41 -7.73 -11.05
CA PHE A 283 4.13 -6.28 -11.06
C PHE A 283 4.19 -5.65 -12.47
N PHE A 284 5.01 -6.20 -13.36
CA PHE A 284 5.12 -5.74 -14.75
C PHE A 284 4.13 -6.42 -15.71
N ASN A 285 3.27 -7.32 -15.23
CA ASN A 285 2.33 -8.13 -16.01
C ASN A 285 0.88 -8.02 -15.48
N MET A 286 0.51 -6.86 -14.94
CA MET A 286 -0.86 -6.53 -14.54
C MET A 286 -1.79 -6.34 -15.76
N PRO A 287 -3.11 -6.59 -15.61
CA PRO A 287 -4.11 -6.18 -16.59
C PRO A 287 -3.97 -4.69 -16.91
N SER A 288 -4.06 -4.32 -18.20
CA SER A 288 -4.03 -2.91 -18.64
C SER A 288 -5.45 -2.33 -18.80
N GLU A 289 -6.37 -2.89 -18.02
CA GLU A 289 -7.77 -2.49 -17.92
C GLU A 289 -7.90 -1.27 -16.98
N ALA A 290 -8.99 -0.53 -17.12
CA ALA A 290 -9.33 0.56 -16.20
C ALA A 290 -10.22 0.02 -15.09
N LEU A 291 -10.17 0.63 -13.90
CA LEU A 291 -11.12 0.33 -12.84
C LEU A 291 -12.54 0.64 -13.31
N SER A 292 -13.46 -0.29 -13.08
CA SER A 292 -14.89 -0.17 -13.39
C SER A 292 -15.69 -1.25 -12.66
N ASP A 293 -16.91 -0.92 -12.23
CA ASP A 293 -17.84 -1.78 -11.49
C ASP A 293 -18.23 -3.10 -12.21
N ASP A 294 -17.91 -3.22 -13.51
CA ASP A 294 -18.11 -4.43 -14.33
C ASP A 294 -16.97 -5.48 -14.17
N LEU A 295 -15.93 -5.20 -13.37
CA LEU A 295 -14.83 -6.14 -13.09
C LEU A 295 -15.17 -7.14 -11.98
N ASP A 296 -14.48 -8.30 -11.97
CA ASP A 296 -14.49 -9.20 -10.82
C ASP A 296 -13.83 -8.52 -9.59
N GLU A 297 -14.42 -8.65 -8.39
CA GLU A 297 -13.94 -8.02 -7.14
C GLU A 297 -12.45 -8.32 -6.86
N ASP A 298 -12.00 -9.56 -7.13
CA ASP A 298 -10.60 -9.99 -7.01
C ASP A 298 -9.64 -9.18 -7.91
N ILE A 299 -10.10 -8.77 -9.10
CA ILE A 299 -9.32 -7.97 -10.06
C ILE A 299 -9.28 -6.51 -9.63
N GLN A 300 -10.39 -5.98 -9.11
CA GLN A 300 -10.44 -4.63 -8.55
C GLN A 300 -9.48 -4.48 -7.36
N MET A 301 -9.57 -5.36 -6.36
CA MET A 301 -8.66 -5.32 -5.20
C MET A 301 -7.19 -5.42 -5.63
N LEU A 302 -6.87 -6.30 -6.59
CA LEU A 302 -5.53 -6.45 -7.13
C LEU A 302 -5.02 -5.17 -7.83
N LEU A 303 -5.87 -4.49 -8.61
CA LEU A 303 -5.53 -3.22 -9.25
C LEU A 303 -5.37 -2.09 -8.23
N GLU A 304 -6.26 -1.97 -7.24
CA GLU A 304 -6.13 -0.98 -6.16
C GLU A 304 -4.84 -1.15 -5.35
N THR A 305 -4.48 -2.39 -4.99
CA THR A 305 -3.19 -2.69 -4.34
C THR A 305 -2.01 -2.27 -5.22
N ASP A 306 -2.06 -2.58 -6.52
CA ASP A 306 -1.01 -2.21 -7.48
C ASP A 306 -0.88 -0.68 -7.68
N PHE A 307 -1.98 0.05 -7.57
CA PHE A 307 -1.99 1.52 -7.69
C PHE A 307 -1.40 2.16 -6.43
N ARG A 308 -1.75 1.66 -5.24
CA ARG A 308 -1.14 2.06 -3.95
C ARG A 308 0.37 1.79 -3.96
N LEU A 309 0.80 0.59 -4.38
CA LEU A 309 2.23 0.23 -4.55
C LEU A 309 2.94 1.19 -5.51
N GLY A 310 2.33 1.49 -6.66
CA GLY A 310 2.87 2.39 -7.67
C GLY A 310 3.06 3.81 -7.15
N GLN A 311 2.07 4.33 -6.42
CA GLN A 311 2.11 5.65 -5.79
C GLN A 311 3.15 5.69 -4.66
N PHE A 312 3.14 4.72 -3.75
CA PHE A 312 4.07 4.66 -2.62
C PHE A 312 5.54 4.59 -3.07
N LEU A 313 5.83 3.87 -4.17
CA LEU A 313 7.17 3.87 -4.76
C LEU A 313 7.57 5.25 -5.32
N ARG A 314 6.65 5.98 -5.96
CA ARG A 314 6.89 7.35 -6.47
C ARG A 314 7.06 8.38 -5.35
N ASP A 315 6.12 8.40 -4.41
CA ASP A 315 5.93 9.50 -3.46
C ASP A 315 6.81 9.34 -2.21
N THR A 316 7.14 8.10 -1.84
CA THR A 316 7.87 7.79 -0.60
C THR A 316 9.21 7.10 -0.85
N VAL A 317 9.22 5.95 -1.52
CA VAL A 317 10.43 5.10 -1.61
C VAL A 317 11.51 5.70 -2.53
N ILE A 318 11.17 6.15 -3.74
CA ILE A 318 12.17 6.73 -4.66
C ILE A 318 12.81 8.01 -4.09
N PRO A 319 12.08 8.93 -3.43
CA PRO A 319 12.69 10.06 -2.72
C PRO A 319 13.55 9.64 -1.52
N ARG A 320 13.03 8.75 -0.65
CA ARG A 320 13.64 8.39 0.66
C ARG A 320 14.47 7.10 0.63
N ALA A 321 14.90 6.64 -0.54
CA ALA A 321 15.53 5.32 -0.73
C ALA A 321 16.72 4.99 0.18
N VAL A 322 17.42 6.01 0.71
CA VAL A 322 18.52 5.83 1.68
C VAL A 322 17.99 5.39 3.05
N LEU A 323 16.91 6.00 3.56
CA LEU A 323 16.30 5.67 4.85
C LEU A 323 15.73 4.24 4.87
N TYR A 324 15.21 3.79 3.72
CA TYR A 324 14.83 2.40 3.52
C TYR A 324 16.05 1.47 3.41
N PHE A 325 17.17 1.92 2.84
CA PHE A 325 18.40 1.12 2.79
C PHE A 325 19.05 0.92 4.17
N THR A 326 19.03 1.94 5.03
CA THR A 326 19.63 1.91 6.36
C THR A 326 18.77 1.20 7.40
N GLY A 327 17.46 1.44 7.40
CA GLY A 327 16.49 0.89 8.36
C GLY A 327 15.60 1.96 8.99
N GLU A 328 16.08 3.20 9.05
CA GLU A 328 15.44 4.36 9.71
C GLU A 328 13.96 4.55 9.32
N ALA A 329 13.59 4.30 8.06
CA ALA A 329 12.21 4.41 7.58
C ALA A 329 11.27 3.26 7.99
N VAL A 330 11.82 2.19 8.58
CA VAL A 330 11.07 1.11 9.23
C VAL A 330 11.03 1.39 10.73
N ASP A 331 12.18 1.68 11.34
CA ASP A 331 12.30 1.93 12.78
C ASP A 331 11.39 3.09 13.22
N SER A 332 11.29 4.15 12.42
CA SER A 332 10.34 5.26 12.66
C SER A 332 8.88 4.80 12.70
N LEU A 333 8.48 3.85 11.84
CA LEU A 333 7.10 3.36 11.76
C LEU A 333 6.74 2.36 12.87
N LEU A 334 7.74 1.74 13.50
CA LEU A 334 7.55 0.84 14.63
C LEU A 334 7.46 1.65 15.94
N ASN A 335 8.32 2.66 16.10
CA ASN A 335 8.27 3.56 17.25
C ASN A 335 6.94 4.34 17.33
N ASP A 336 6.34 4.69 16.19
CA ASP A 336 4.99 5.30 16.11
C ASP A 336 3.86 4.33 16.53
N GLU A 337 4.09 3.01 16.64
CA GLU A 337 3.11 1.99 17.06
C GLU A 337 3.29 1.55 18.54
N ASP A 338 4.44 1.83 19.17
CA ASP A 338 4.77 1.40 20.55
C ASP A 338 4.38 2.42 21.66
N GLU A 339 3.89 3.64 21.32
CA GLU A 339 3.50 4.67 22.32
C GLU A 339 2.09 4.48 22.96
N ASP A 340 1.32 3.47 22.56
CA ASP A 340 -0.12 3.31 22.93
C ASP A 340 -0.40 2.28 24.06
N ASP A 341 0.62 1.70 24.70
CA ASP A 341 0.51 0.52 25.61
C ASP A 341 0.96 0.79 27.08
N GLU A 342 0.88 2.03 27.58
CA GLU A 342 1.04 2.40 29.02
C GLU A 342 -0.24 3.03 29.61
N ASP A 343 -1.11 2.23 30.27
CA ASP A 343 -1.90 2.56 31.49
C ASP A 343 -3.08 1.57 31.74
N ASP A 344 -2.86 0.46 32.48
CA ASP A 344 -3.92 -0.24 33.26
C ASP A 344 -3.31 -1.10 34.40
N ASP A 345 -2.50 -0.48 35.26
CA ASP A 345 -1.78 -1.13 36.39
C ASP A 345 -2.03 -0.37 37.72
N GLU A 346 -3.31 -0.20 38.11
CA GLU A 346 -3.78 0.18 39.45
C GLU A 346 -4.93 -0.77 39.88
N ASP A 347 -4.97 -1.39 41.05
CA ASP A 347 -4.01 -1.44 42.17
C ASP A 347 -4.21 -2.77 42.97
N ASP A 348 -3.29 -3.09 43.87
CA ASP A 348 -3.25 -4.35 44.65
C ASP A 348 -4.07 -4.27 45.97
N ASP A 349 -4.67 -5.39 46.41
CA ASP A 349 -5.30 -5.53 47.75
C ASP A 349 -5.53 -7.03 48.10
N ASP A 350 -4.51 -7.68 48.66
CA ASP A 350 -4.56 -9.00 49.32
C ASP A 350 -5.46 -8.95 50.59
N ASP A 351 -6.37 -9.92 50.78
CA ASP A 351 -6.98 -10.20 52.09
C ASP A 351 -7.31 -11.71 52.25
N ASP A 352 -6.39 -12.45 52.86
CA ASP A 352 -6.50 -13.89 53.22
C ASP A 352 -7.36 -14.07 54.50
N GLU A 353 -8.44 -14.87 54.46
CA GLU A 353 -8.99 -15.47 55.70
C GLU A 353 -9.65 -16.88 55.47
N ASP A 354 -8.79 -17.89 55.54
CA ASP A 354 -8.92 -19.29 56.01
C ASP A 354 -10.26 -20.09 56.11
N GLU A 355 -10.10 -21.42 55.86
CA GLU A 355 -10.88 -22.57 56.38
C GLU A 355 -12.37 -22.76 55.91
N GLU A 356 -12.97 -23.96 55.89
CA GLU A 356 -12.65 -25.25 56.54
C GLU A 356 -13.00 -26.48 55.64
N ASP A 357 -12.55 -27.68 56.05
CA ASP A 357 -12.58 -29.00 55.38
C ASP A 357 -13.95 -29.58 54.92
N GLN A 358 -13.92 -30.49 53.92
CA GLN A 358 -14.29 -31.92 54.16
C GLN A 358 -14.00 -32.93 53.02
N ASP A 359 -13.15 -33.91 53.37
CA ASP A 359 -13.29 -35.37 53.22
C ASP A 359 -13.27 -36.13 51.87
N GLU A 360 -12.27 -37.04 51.80
CA GLU A 360 -12.34 -38.49 51.45
C GLU A 360 -12.79 -38.98 50.05
N ASP A 361 -12.24 -40.06 49.46
CA ASP A 361 -11.00 -40.86 49.68
C ASP A 361 -10.72 -41.68 48.38
N ASP A 362 -9.65 -42.46 48.41
CA ASP A 362 -9.52 -43.80 47.81
C ASP A 362 -9.06 -43.93 46.35
N LYS A 363 -7.76 -43.66 46.18
CA LYS A 363 -6.75 -44.65 45.75
C LYS A 363 -6.94 -45.44 44.42
N HIS A 364 -5.84 -45.45 43.66
CA HIS A 364 -5.31 -46.54 42.82
C HIS A 364 -5.90 -46.87 41.42
N HIS A 365 -5.00 -46.68 40.43
CA HIS A 365 -4.50 -47.70 39.49
C HIS A 365 -5.00 -47.81 38.01
N ARG A 366 -3.99 -47.70 37.13
CA ARG A 366 -3.73 -48.54 35.91
C ARG A 366 -4.51 -48.25 34.61
N ASN A 367 -3.96 -47.32 33.84
CA ASN A 367 -3.29 -47.61 32.55
C ASN A 367 -3.56 -49.00 31.92
N ARG A 368 -4.35 -49.06 30.83
CA ARG A 368 -4.00 -49.90 29.66
C ARG A 368 -4.67 -49.50 28.34
N LYS A 369 -3.89 -49.61 27.25
CA LYS A 369 -4.34 -49.69 25.84
C LYS A 369 -5.18 -50.96 25.60
N THR A 370 -6.02 -51.01 24.55
CA THR A 370 -5.78 -51.77 23.28
C THR A 370 -7.01 -51.97 22.36
N HIS A 371 -6.76 -52.00 21.03
CA HIS A 371 -7.39 -52.83 19.96
C HIS A 371 -8.92 -52.67 19.63
N HIS A 372 -9.28 -52.43 18.35
CA HIS A 372 -9.80 -53.37 17.31
C HIS A 372 -11.26 -53.87 17.53
N HIS A 373 -12.10 -54.19 16.51
CA HIS A 373 -11.87 -54.53 15.09
C HIS A 373 -13.12 -54.27 14.17
N ARG A 374 -13.01 -54.58 12.86
CA ARG A 374 -14.09 -54.66 11.82
C ARG A 374 -14.90 -55.99 11.91
N PRO A 375 -15.91 -56.34 11.04
CA PRO A 375 -16.48 -55.74 9.81
C PRO A 375 -18.03 -55.50 9.88
N GLY A 376 -18.85 -55.24 8.84
CA GLY A 376 -18.64 -54.86 7.42
C GLY A 376 -19.35 -55.73 6.34
N ASN A 377 -20.39 -55.23 5.66
CA ASN A 377 -21.10 -55.79 4.47
C ASN A 377 -21.64 -54.61 3.59
N GLN A 378 -21.54 -54.53 2.25
CA GLN A 378 -22.29 -55.22 1.16
C GLN A 378 -23.84 -55.08 1.22
N SER A 379 -24.60 -54.73 0.17
CA SER A 379 -24.35 -54.35 -1.25
C SER A 379 -25.60 -53.55 -1.80
N LYS A 380 -26.10 -53.44 -3.07
CA LYS A 380 -25.91 -54.08 -4.40
C LYS A 380 -26.54 -53.19 -5.53
N SER A 381 -25.78 -52.84 -6.61
CA SER A 381 -26.26 -52.61 -8.03
C SER A 381 -27.28 -51.47 -8.36
N GLU A 382 -27.66 -51.08 -9.60
CA GLU A 382 -27.49 -51.55 -11.02
C GLU A 382 -27.08 -50.39 -11.98
N ASN A 383 -26.92 -50.67 -13.30
CA ASN A 383 -26.55 -49.73 -14.37
C ASN A 383 -27.01 -50.29 -15.74
N PRO A 384 -27.56 -49.50 -16.70
CA PRO A 384 -27.06 -49.61 -18.10
C PRO A 384 -27.21 -48.38 -19.03
N ALA A 385 -26.24 -48.23 -19.94
CA ALA A 385 -26.34 -47.76 -21.35
C ALA A 385 -26.86 -46.32 -21.67
N ASP A 386 -26.58 -45.69 -22.83
CA ASP A 386 -25.84 -46.12 -24.05
C ASP A 386 -25.07 -44.96 -24.75
N GLN A 387 -24.49 -45.22 -25.93
CA GLN A 387 -23.55 -44.39 -26.72
C GLN A 387 -24.21 -43.69 -27.95
N PRO A 388 -23.48 -43.18 -28.97
CA PRO A 388 -22.45 -42.10 -29.01
C PRO A 388 -22.78 -41.00 -30.07
N PRO A 389 -21.96 -39.92 -30.20
CA PRO A 389 -21.93 -39.06 -31.39
C PRO A 389 -20.98 -39.59 -32.50
N GLU A 390 -21.35 -39.34 -33.76
CA GLU A 390 -20.64 -39.80 -34.97
C GLU A 390 -19.49 -38.87 -35.41
N CYS A 391 -18.69 -39.28 -36.41
CA CYS A 391 -17.59 -38.50 -36.98
C CYS A 391 -17.66 -38.49 -38.52
N LYS A 392 -17.46 -37.32 -39.15
CA LYS A 392 -17.27 -37.19 -40.61
C LYS A 392 -16.40 -35.99 -40.96
N GLN A 393 -15.73 -36.10 -42.10
CA GLN A 393 -14.82 -35.11 -42.66
C GLN A 393 -15.50 -34.35 -43.81
N GLN A 394 -15.11 -33.09 -44.01
CA GLN A 394 -14.73 -32.57 -45.33
C GLN A 394 -13.70 -31.46 -45.17
#